data_AF-A0AAD2LNG7-F1
#
_entry.id   AF-A0AAD2LNG7-F1
#
_cell.length_a   1.000
_cell.length_b   1.000
_cell.length_c   1.000
_cell.angle_alpha   90.00
_cell.angle_beta   90.00
_cell.angle_gamma   90.00
#
_symmetry.space_group_name_H-M   'P 1'
#
loop_
_entity.id
_entity.type
_entity.pdbx_description
1 polymer ?
#
loop_
_entity_poly.entity_id
_entity_poly.type
_entity_poly.pdbx_seq_one_letter_code
_entity_poly.pdbx_strand_id
1 'polypeptide(L)'
;NLEKKYDILKSYFRYWAYQSIGNFRFYKAFWKEYNNAIEPLGKYFESNFKFDKGSNIYYTSNALNEFLNWAVGETKIYKDISPLTKIMSSKNYSVSYIQDFIFSNNPSQDDLSIALQAALLNQREKEILELLIRFGARIDEGYESAIFYALENYENTNFLIQNGANVNQANAFGKTPLFYAIEFNRLDIIKLLLDNGANVNQKYINNNEKLALSANIGSNTPYFITFCALEHTSKNVLMHAAAYGNVEILKLLISKGANLNAVDDLGFNALDFALTAGKKENANYLKSLGLKANENLFYGGNLE
;
A
#
# COMPACT_ATOMS: atom_id res chain seq x y z
N ASN A 1 1.30 33.60 1.64
CA ASN A 1 1.92 33.17 0.38
C ASN A 1 1.36 31.78 0.04
N LEU A 2 0.42 31.71 -0.91
CA LEU A 2 -0.30 30.47 -1.30
C LEU A 2 0.62 29.44 -1.94
N GLU A 3 1.58 29.89 -2.75
CA GLU A 3 2.56 29.03 -3.41
C GLU A 3 3.37 28.21 -2.40
N LYS A 4 3.90 28.90 -1.36
CA LYS A 4 4.58 28.25 -0.24
C LYS A 4 3.71 27.23 0.49
N LYS A 5 2.40 27.49 0.63
CA LYS A 5 1.46 26.53 1.25
C LYS A 5 1.37 25.26 0.41
N TYR A 6 1.19 25.39 -0.90
CA TYR A 6 1.02 24.22 -1.77
C TYR A 6 2.31 23.42 -1.95
N ASP A 7 3.48 24.06 -1.91
CA ASP A 7 4.77 23.34 -1.92
C ASP A 7 4.97 22.47 -0.66
N ILE A 8 4.52 22.97 0.50
CA ILE A 8 4.51 22.19 1.74
C ILE A 8 3.58 20.98 1.60
N LEU A 9 2.37 21.18 1.06
CA LEU A 9 1.41 20.09 0.83
C LEU A 9 1.95 19.05 -0.15
N LYS A 10 2.55 19.46 -1.26
CA LYS A 10 3.18 18.53 -2.24
C LYS A 10 4.29 17.71 -1.59
N SER A 11 5.13 18.36 -0.79
CA SER A 11 6.26 17.71 -0.10
C SER A 11 5.77 16.69 0.92
N TYR A 12 4.79 17.06 1.74
CA TYR A 12 4.21 16.14 2.71
C TYR A 12 3.44 15.00 2.04
N PHE A 13 2.67 15.28 0.98
CA PHE A 13 1.95 14.24 0.25
C PHE A 13 2.90 13.21 -0.35
N ARG A 14 4.03 13.68 -0.89
CA ARG A 14 5.12 12.82 -1.34
C ARG A 14 5.71 12.03 -0.18
N TYR A 15 6.04 12.66 0.95
CA TYR A 15 6.51 11.94 2.13
C TYR A 15 5.56 10.80 2.54
N TRP A 16 4.27 11.11 2.65
CA TRP A 16 3.21 10.15 3.00
C TRP A 16 3.09 9.00 1.99
N ALA A 17 3.21 9.31 0.69
CA ALA A 17 3.13 8.34 -0.39
C ALA A 17 4.19 7.23 -0.29
N TYR A 18 5.39 7.57 0.18
CA TYR A 18 6.51 6.62 0.29
C TYR A 18 6.51 5.81 1.60
N GLN A 19 5.49 5.96 2.45
CA GLN A 19 5.40 5.19 3.70
C GLN A 19 4.77 3.81 3.54
N SER A 20 4.07 3.54 2.42
CA SER A 20 3.51 2.22 2.11
C SER A 20 3.15 2.15 0.63
N ILE A 21 3.06 0.92 0.10
CA ILE A 21 2.60 0.71 -1.28
C ILE A 21 1.14 1.17 -1.49
N GLY A 22 0.28 1.05 -0.48
CA GLY A 22 -1.10 1.53 -0.54
C GLY A 22 -1.17 3.05 -0.69
N ASN A 23 -0.40 3.79 0.11
CA ASN A 23 -0.33 5.25 0.01
C ASN A 23 0.21 5.69 -1.35
N PHE A 24 1.24 4.99 -1.86
CA PHE A 24 1.82 5.27 -3.17
C PHE A 24 0.80 5.10 -4.31
N ARG A 25 -0.08 4.08 -4.23
CA ARG A 25 -1.17 3.87 -5.20
C ARG A 25 -2.15 5.05 -5.20
N PHE A 26 -2.57 5.51 -4.02
CA PHE A 26 -3.44 6.69 -3.91
C PHE A 26 -2.76 7.96 -4.42
N TYR A 27 -1.49 8.15 -4.10
CA TYR A 27 -0.69 9.28 -4.59
C TYR A 27 -0.63 9.29 -6.13
N LYS A 28 -0.34 8.16 -6.76
CA LYS A 28 -0.34 8.03 -8.23
C LYS A 28 -1.70 8.30 -8.84
N ALA A 29 -2.76 7.73 -8.25
CA ALA A 29 -4.13 7.93 -8.72
C ALA A 29 -4.52 9.42 -8.64
N PHE A 30 -4.21 10.09 -7.53
CA PHE A 30 -4.44 11.51 -7.36
C PHE A 30 -3.75 12.33 -8.45
N TRP A 31 -2.44 12.15 -8.65
CA TRP A 31 -1.70 12.96 -9.63
C TRP A 31 -2.11 12.67 -11.07
N LYS A 32 -2.56 11.45 -11.37
CA LYS A 32 -3.17 11.13 -12.65
C LYS A 32 -4.43 11.97 -12.88
N GLU A 33 -5.37 11.97 -11.93
CA GLU A 33 -6.62 12.73 -12.06
C GLU A 33 -6.38 14.24 -11.99
N TYR A 34 -5.45 14.70 -11.15
CA TYR A 34 -5.01 16.09 -11.10
C TYR A 34 -4.53 16.56 -12.48
N ASN A 35 -3.67 15.79 -13.15
CA ASN A 35 -3.14 16.14 -14.46
C ASN A 35 -4.21 16.08 -15.56
N ASN A 36 -5.10 15.07 -15.52
CA ASN A 36 -6.22 14.97 -16.45
C ASN A 36 -7.17 16.17 -16.35
N ALA A 37 -7.29 16.77 -15.16
CA ALA A 37 -8.16 17.92 -14.92
C ALA A 37 -7.56 19.27 -15.38
N ILE A 38 -6.26 19.36 -15.68
CA ILE A 38 -5.60 20.62 -16.08
C ILE A 38 -6.24 21.21 -17.32
N GLU A 39 -6.36 20.44 -18.41
CA GLU A 39 -6.86 20.96 -19.69
C GLU A 39 -8.36 21.30 -19.64
N PRO A 40 -9.27 20.43 -19.17
CA PRO A 40 -10.69 20.75 -19.10
C PRO A 40 -10.98 21.96 -18.21
N LEU A 41 -10.31 22.07 -17.07
CA LEU A 41 -10.48 23.19 -16.14
C LEU A 41 -9.87 24.49 -16.70
N GLY A 42 -8.73 24.39 -17.39
CA GLY A 42 -8.16 25.51 -18.14
C GLY A 42 -9.10 26.05 -19.21
N LYS A 43 -9.73 25.18 -20.00
CA LYS A 43 -10.75 25.56 -21.00
C LYS A 43 -11.98 26.20 -20.37
N TYR A 44 -12.40 25.69 -19.21
CA TYR A 44 -13.51 26.27 -18.45
C TYR A 44 -13.19 27.71 -18.02
N PHE A 45 -12.02 27.96 -17.44
CA PHE A 45 -11.65 29.31 -16.99
C PHE A 45 -11.45 30.28 -18.16
N GLU A 46 -10.79 29.85 -19.23
CA GLU A 46 -10.61 30.64 -20.44
C GLU A 46 -11.96 31.07 -21.05
N SER A 47 -12.89 30.13 -21.21
CA SER A 47 -14.20 30.39 -21.85
C SER A 47 -15.10 31.29 -21.01
N ASN A 48 -15.07 31.15 -19.68
CA ASN A 48 -16.01 31.85 -18.79
C ASN A 48 -15.50 33.21 -18.29
N PHE A 49 -14.18 33.39 -18.15
CA PHE A 49 -13.62 34.57 -17.50
C PHE A 49 -12.72 35.42 -18.42
N LYS A 50 -12.47 34.98 -19.66
CA LYS A 50 -11.66 35.69 -20.67
C LYS A 50 -10.27 36.09 -20.14
N PHE A 51 -9.68 35.25 -19.31
CA PHE A 51 -8.36 35.48 -18.75
C PHE A 51 -7.28 35.45 -19.83
N ASP A 52 -6.21 36.24 -19.65
CA ASP A 52 -4.98 36.02 -20.38
C ASP A 52 -4.38 34.66 -20.00
N LYS A 53 -3.44 34.16 -20.82
CA LYS A 53 -2.83 32.85 -20.61
C LYS A 53 -2.20 32.67 -19.22
N GLY A 54 -1.55 33.70 -18.68
CA GLY A 54 -0.90 33.64 -17.37
C GLY A 54 -1.93 33.54 -16.24
N SER A 55 -2.94 34.42 -16.28
CA SER A 55 -4.05 34.39 -15.32
C SER A 55 -4.82 33.06 -15.38
N ASN A 56 -5.06 32.52 -16.59
CA ASN A 56 -5.73 31.23 -16.75
C ASN A 56 -4.96 30.10 -16.06
N ILE A 57 -3.64 30.00 -16.32
CA ILE A 57 -2.76 29.01 -15.66
C ILE A 57 -2.79 29.17 -14.14
N TYR A 58 -2.76 30.40 -13.64
CA TYR A 58 -2.80 30.69 -12.21
C TYR A 58 -4.11 30.22 -11.56
N TYR A 59 -5.27 30.58 -12.11
CA TYR A 59 -6.57 30.19 -11.55
C TYR A 59 -6.83 28.68 -11.69
N THR A 60 -6.47 28.06 -12.81
CA THR A 60 -6.52 26.60 -12.97
C THR A 60 -5.68 25.90 -11.92
N SER A 61 -4.44 26.36 -11.71
CA SER A 61 -3.54 25.75 -10.72
C SER A 61 -4.06 25.91 -9.30
N ASN A 62 -4.59 27.07 -8.94
CA ASN A 62 -5.16 27.30 -7.61
C ASN A 62 -6.39 26.44 -7.35
N ALA A 63 -7.29 26.33 -8.33
CA ALA A 63 -8.47 25.47 -8.21
C ALA A 63 -8.07 23.98 -8.03
N LEU A 64 -7.08 23.50 -8.79
CA LEU A 64 -6.55 22.14 -8.61
C LEU A 64 -5.86 21.94 -7.26
N ASN A 65 -5.12 22.94 -6.79
CA ASN A 65 -4.43 22.90 -5.50
C ASN A 65 -5.39 22.85 -4.31
N GLU A 66 -6.65 23.25 -4.45
CA GLU A 66 -7.66 23.01 -3.41
C GLU A 66 -7.96 21.51 -3.26
N PHE A 67 -8.02 20.74 -4.35
CA PHE A 67 -8.13 19.28 -4.25
C PHE A 67 -6.90 18.65 -3.59
N LEU A 68 -5.71 19.21 -3.81
CA LEU A 68 -4.51 18.80 -3.09
C LEU A 68 -4.64 19.07 -1.58
N ASN A 69 -5.14 20.24 -1.19
CA ASN A 69 -5.39 20.57 0.20
C ASN A 69 -6.39 19.58 0.85
N TRP A 70 -7.44 19.18 0.13
CA TRP A 70 -8.39 18.16 0.58
C TRP A 70 -7.79 16.76 0.68
N ALA A 71 -7.02 16.35 -0.33
CA ALA A 71 -6.41 15.02 -0.36
C ALA A 71 -5.36 14.83 0.75
N VAL A 72 -4.63 15.89 1.07
CA VAL A 72 -3.55 15.85 2.07
C VAL A 72 -4.06 16.15 3.48
N GLY A 73 -5.11 16.97 3.61
CA GLY A 73 -5.66 17.44 4.88
C GLY A 73 -4.84 18.58 5.51
N GLU A 74 -5.27 19.03 6.69
CA GLU A 74 -4.53 20.03 7.47
C GLU A 74 -3.27 19.41 8.06
N THR A 75 -2.11 19.69 7.46
CA THR A 75 -0.82 19.28 8.02
C THR A 75 -0.07 20.51 8.52
N LYS A 76 0.31 20.48 9.81
CA LYS A 76 1.27 21.43 10.41
C LYS A 76 2.71 20.91 10.32
N ILE A 77 2.92 19.77 9.66
CA ILE A 77 4.19 19.04 9.65
C ILE A 77 4.89 19.31 8.32
N TYR A 78 6.06 19.96 8.38
CA TYR A 78 6.92 20.11 7.22
C TYR A 78 7.88 18.92 7.13
N LYS A 79 7.53 17.94 6.29
CA LYS A 79 8.36 16.77 6.04
C LYS A 79 8.34 16.42 4.55
N ASP A 80 9.49 15.98 4.05
CA ASP A 80 9.68 15.52 2.67
C ASP A 80 10.56 14.27 2.69
N ILE A 81 10.66 13.60 1.54
CA ILE A 81 11.59 12.48 1.34
C ILE A 81 13.04 12.98 1.21
N SER A 82 14.00 12.11 1.55
CA SER A 82 15.43 12.46 1.49
C SER A 82 15.90 12.73 0.04
N PRO A 83 17.02 13.45 -0.15
CA PRO A 83 17.57 13.68 -1.49
C PRO A 83 17.82 12.38 -2.27
N LEU A 84 18.33 11.34 -1.63
CA LEU A 84 18.54 10.03 -2.25
C LEU A 84 17.21 9.41 -2.70
N THR A 85 16.17 9.47 -1.86
CA THR A 85 14.83 8.98 -2.23
C THR A 85 14.25 9.77 -3.41
N LYS A 86 14.49 11.09 -3.49
CA LYS A 86 14.11 11.90 -4.67
C LYS A 86 14.81 11.42 -5.94
N ILE A 87 16.11 11.11 -5.86
CA ILE A 87 16.85 10.53 -6.98
C ILE A 87 16.25 9.17 -7.38
N MET A 88 15.87 8.34 -6.41
CA MET A 88 15.21 7.06 -6.68
C MET A 88 13.84 7.19 -7.34
N SER A 89 13.10 8.27 -7.03
CA SER A 89 11.78 8.54 -7.61
C SER A 89 11.78 8.88 -9.10
N SER A 90 12.93 9.25 -9.66
CA SER A 90 13.05 9.65 -11.06
C SER A 90 13.87 8.64 -11.86
N LYS A 91 13.35 8.22 -13.02
CA LYS A 91 14.06 7.32 -13.95
C LYS A 91 15.18 8.01 -14.74
N ASN A 92 15.38 9.32 -14.57
CA ASN A 92 16.34 10.09 -15.36
C ASN A 92 17.78 10.00 -14.85
N TYR A 93 18.01 9.41 -13.67
CA TYR A 93 19.34 9.31 -13.08
C TYR A 93 19.99 7.96 -13.40
N SER A 94 21.19 7.99 -13.97
CA SER A 94 21.97 6.78 -14.27
C SER A 94 22.47 6.09 -13.00
N VAL A 95 22.81 4.80 -13.12
CA VAL A 95 23.45 4.02 -12.05
C VAL A 95 24.73 4.69 -11.56
N SER A 96 25.55 5.22 -12.49
CA SER A 96 26.81 5.92 -12.15
C SER A 96 26.57 7.17 -11.29
N TYR A 97 25.60 8.00 -11.66
CA TYR A 97 25.25 9.19 -10.89
C TYR A 97 24.79 8.83 -9.47
N ILE A 98 23.96 7.80 -9.34
CA ILE A 98 23.48 7.32 -8.05
C ILE A 98 24.63 6.84 -7.18
N GLN A 99 25.55 6.07 -7.77
CA GLN A 99 26.75 5.57 -7.09
C GLN A 99 27.63 6.73 -6.59
N ASP A 100 27.91 7.72 -7.44
CA ASP A 100 28.68 8.91 -7.08
C ASP A 100 28.00 9.72 -5.97
N PHE A 101 26.67 9.83 -6.02
CA PHE A 101 25.88 10.50 -5.00
C PHE A 101 25.99 9.78 -3.64
N ILE A 102 25.86 8.45 -3.62
CA ILE A 102 25.97 7.65 -2.39
C ILE A 102 27.37 7.80 -1.79
N PHE A 103 28.44 7.73 -2.60
CA PHE A 103 29.80 7.92 -2.12
C PHE A 103 30.04 9.33 -1.56
N SER A 104 29.54 10.36 -2.24
CA SER A 104 29.80 11.75 -1.86
C SER A 104 29.03 12.18 -0.60
N ASN A 105 27.85 11.60 -0.38
CA ASN A 105 26.95 12.04 0.69
C ASN A 105 26.91 11.06 1.88
N ASN A 106 27.45 9.85 1.74
CA ASN A 106 27.51 8.81 2.77
C ASN A 106 26.17 8.65 3.53
N PRO A 107 25.07 8.31 2.83
CA PRO A 107 23.74 8.22 3.44
C PRO A 107 23.69 7.16 4.54
N SER A 108 22.79 7.36 5.51
CA SER A 108 22.57 6.37 6.57
C SER A 108 22.02 5.06 6.00
N GLN A 109 22.14 3.98 6.78
CA GLN A 109 21.57 2.69 6.38
C GLN A 109 20.04 2.72 6.24
N ASP A 110 19.37 3.51 7.08
CA ASP A 110 17.93 3.73 6.98
C ASP A 110 17.58 4.49 5.70
N ASP A 111 18.34 5.54 5.35
CA ASP A 111 18.15 6.27 4.09
C ASP A 111 18.35 5.37 2.86
N LEU A 112 19.33 4.47 2.89
CA LEU A 112 19.55 3.47 1.84
C LEU A 112 18.38 2.49 1.72
N SER A 113 17.82 2.07 2.86
CA SER A 113 16.68 1.15 2.90
C SER A 113 15.40 1.83 2.39
N ILE A 114 15.15 3.09 2.76
CA ILE A 114 14.04 3.90 2.22
C ILE A 114 14.26 4.19 0.72
N ALA A 115 15.50 4.41 0.29
CA ALA A 115 15.83 4.56 -1.11
C ALA A 115 15.54 3.27 -1.90
N LEU A 116 15.82 2.10 -1.35
CA LEU A 116 15.47 0.81 -1.96
C LEU A 116 13.95 0.68 -2.12
N GLN A 117 13.18 0.99 -1.08
CA GLN A 117 11.71 1.00 -1.14
C GLN A 117 11.19 1.95 -2.22
N ALA A 118 11.75 3.16 -2.30
CA ALA A 118 11.44 4.12 -3.36
C ALA A 118 11.79 3.62 -4.76
N ALA A 119 12.93 2.94 -4.92
CA ALA A 119 13.35 2.37 -6.18
C ALA A 119 12.38 1.27 -6.65
N LEU A 120 11.89 0.44 -5.71
CA LEU A 120 10.89 -0.60 -5.96
C LEU A 120 9.55 -0.01 -6.40
N LEU A 121 9.04 0.98 -5.66
CA LEU A 121 7.79 1.69 -5.99
C LEU A 121 7.81 2.33 -7.38
N ASN A 122 8.97 2.87 -7.77
CA ASN A 122 9.15 3.54 -9.07
C ASN A 122 9.65 2.60 -10.17
N GLN A 123 9.74 1.29 -9.90
CA GLN A 123 10.17 0.28 -10.86
C GLN A 123 11.51 0.66 -11.52
N ARG A 124 12.50 0.94 -10.68
CA ARG A 124 13.89 1.18 -11.12
C ARG A 124 14.52 -0.13 -11.59
N GLU A 125 15.56 0.02 -12.40
CA GLU A 125 16.33 -1.07 -12.98
C GLU A 125 16.95 -1.95 -11.88
N LYS A 126 17.10 -3.24 -12.17
CA LYS A 126 17.60 -4.23 -11.22
C LYS A 126 19.00 -3.86 -10.70
N GLU A 127 19.82 -3.31 -11.57
CA GLU A 127 21.18 -2.83 -11.29
C GLU A 127 21.18 -1.77 -10.17
N ILE A 128 20.14 -0.92 -10.10
CA ILE A 128 19.99 0.08 -9.04
C ILE A 128 19.59 -0.58 -7.72
N LEU A 129 18.71 -1.58 -7.77
CA LEU A 129 18.33 -2.35 -6.57
C LEU A 129 19.54 -3.09 -6.00
N GLU A 130 20.31 -3.76 -6.85
CA GLU A 130 21.57 -4.43 -6.50
C GLU A 130 22.59 -3.45 -5.91
N LEU A 131 22.73 -2.26 -6.51
CA LEU A 131 23.61 -1.21 -6.01
C LEU A 131 23.25 -0.81 -4.57
N LEU A 132 21.97 -0.52 -4.30
CA LEU A 132 21.50 -0.11 -2.97
C LEU A 132 21.71 -1.22 -1.92
N ILE A 133 21.41 -2.47 -2.27
CA ILE A 133 21.65 -3.63 -1.39
C ILE A 133 23.16 -3.78 -1.11
N ARG A 134 24.02 -3.63 -2.13
CA ARG A 134 25.47 -3.69 -1.97
C ARG A 134 26.02 -2.59 -1.05
N PHE A 135 25.42 -1.41 -1.07
CA PHE A 135 25.77 -0.31 -0.15
C PHE A 135 25.20 -0.49 1.26
N GLY A 136 24.39 -1.53 1.50
CA GLY A 136 23.92 -1.90 2.83
C GLY A 136 22.44 -1.63 3.09
N ALA A 137 21.64 -1.34 2.07
CA ALA A 137 20.19 -1.27 2.22
C ALA A 137 19.64 -2.60 2.77
N ARG A 138 18.80 -2.53 3.80
CA ARG A 138 18.23 -3.70 4.47
C ARG A 138 16.95 -4.13 3.77
N ILE A 139 16.84 -5.42 3.48
CA ILE A 139 15.69 -5.98 2.74
C ILE A 139 14.51 -6.35 3.65
N ASP A 140 14.78 -6.77 4.89
CA ASP A 140 13.80 -7.34 5.84
C ASP A 140 13.56 -6.49 7.08
N GLU A 141 13.73 -5.18 6.96
CA GLU A 141 13.53 -4.25 8.07
C GLU A 141 12.46 -3.21 7.82
N GLY A 142 12.03 -2.58 8.92
CA GLY A 142 10.98 -1.58 8.94
C GLY A 142 9.61 -2.18 9.28
N TYR A 143 8.62 -1.29 9.32
CA TYR A 143 7.23 -1.65 9.57
C TYR A 143 6.64 -2.54 8.45
N GLU A 144 6.94 -2.18 7.21
CA GLU A 144 6.75 -2.97 6.00
C GLU A 144 8.12 -3.07 5.34
N SER A 145 8.61 -4.29 5.13
CA SER A 145 9.92 -4.52 4.52
C SER A 145 9.90 -4.33 3.00
N ALA A 146 11.07 -4.40 2.37
CA ALA A 146 11.23 -4.10 0.95
C ALA A 146 10.27 -4.90 0.06
N ILE A 147 9.97 -6.16 0.43
CA ILE A 147 9.07 -7.03 -0.34
C ILE A 147 7.66 -6.45 -0.49
N PHE A 148 7.13 -5.71 0.49
CA PHE A 148 5.81 -5.07 0.40
C PHE A 148 5.74 -4.06 -0.75
N TYR A 149 6.83 -3.33 -0.97
CA TYR A 149 6.95 -2.31 -2.02
C TYR A 149 7.18 -2.89 -3.42
N ALA A 150 7.48 -4.19 -3.51
CA ALA A 150 7.71 -4.89 -4.77
C ALA A 150 6.45 -5.57 -5.35
N LEU A 151 5.36 -5.67 -4.58
CA LEU A 151 4.18 -6.51 -4.91
C LEU A 151 3.37 -6.05 -6.14
N GLU A 152 3.73 -4.94 -6.78
CA GLU A 152 3.20 -4.55 -8.10
C GLU A 152 4.07 -5.04 -9.27
N ASN A 153 5.22 -5.67 -9.02
CA ASN A 153 6.11 -6.16 -10.08
C ASN A 153 6.67 -7.55 -9.71
N TYR A 154 6.50 -8.51 -10.63
CA TYR A 154 6.88 -9.90 -10.39
C TYR A 154 8.40 -10.04 -10.30
N GLU A 155 9.13 -9.40 -11.22
CA GLU A 155 10.60 -9.49 -11.31
C GLU A 155 11.27 -8.94 -10.04
N ASN A 156 10.79 -7.80 -9.53
CA ASN A 156 11.26 -7.18 -8.29
C ASN A 156 10.93 -8.03 -7.08
N THR A 157 9.73 -8.62 -7.02
CA THR A 157 9.34 -9.51 -5.91
C THR A 157 10.23 -10.75 -5.91
N ASN A 158 10.42 -11.39 -7.07
CA ASN A 158 11.29 -12.54 -7.22
C ASN A 158 12.75 -12.20 -6.89
N PHE A 159 13.24 -11.05 -7.34
CA PHE A 159 14.58 -10.57 -7.03
C PHE A 159 14.81 -10.44 -5.53
N LEU A 160 13.87 -9.84 -4.79
CA LEU A 160 14.00 -9.70 -3.33
C LEU A 160 13.98 -11.06 -2.63
N ILE A 161 13.08 -11.97 -3.03
CA ILE A 161 13.02 -13.34 -2.48
C ILE A 161 14.36 -14.06 -2.72
N GLN A 162 14.92 -13.96 -3.92
CA GLN A 162 16.23 -14.55 -4.26
C GLN A 162 17.39 -13.94 -3.46
N ASN A 163 17.24 -12.70 -2.98
CA ASN A 163 18.21 -12.02 -2.11
C ASN A 163 17.91 -12.24 -0.62
N GLY A 164 16.99 -13.14 -0.27
CA GLY A 164 16.74 -13.56 1.10
C GLY A 164 15.57 -12.88 1.80
N ALA A 165 14.74 -12.12 1.08
CA ALA A 165 13.61 -11.44 1.68
C ALA A 165 12.61 -12.43 2.32
N ASN A 166 12.20 -12.15 3.54
CA ASN A 166 11.28 -12.99 4.30
C ASN A 166 9.83 -12.82 3.81
N VAL A 167 9.34 -13.81 3.06
CA VAL A 167 7.96 -13.85 2.54
C VAL A 167 6.87 -13.87 3.62
N ASN A 168 7.24 -14.16 4.88
CA ASN A 168 6.34 -14.22 6.04
C ASN A 168 6.51 -13.04 7.00
N GLN A 169 7.30 -12.01 6.65
CA GLN A 169 7.40 -10.83 7.49
C GLN A 169 6.05 -10.13 7.60
N ALA A 170 5.55 -10.00 8.83
CA ALA A 170 4.29 -9.34 9.09
C ALA A 170 4.53 -7.89 9.57
N ASN A 171 3.66 -6.97 9.13
CA ASN A 171 3.61 -5.65 9.73
C ASN A 171 2.93 -5.69 11.13
N ALA A 172 2.78 -4.55 11.81
CA ALA A 172 2.24 -4.54 13.18
C ALA A 172 0.78 -5.02 13.28
N PHE A 173 0.06 -5.17 12.18
CA PHE A 173 -1.29 -5.73 12.16
C PHE A 173 -1.32 -7.24 11.85
N GLY A 174 -0.17 -7.89 11.72
CA GLY A 174 -0.08 -9.30 11.32
C GLY A 174 -0.24 -9.52 9.81
N LYS A 175 -0.28 -8.45 8.99
CA LYS A 175 -0.38 -8.59 7.53
C LYS A 175 0.99 -8.91 6.94
N THR A 176 1.07 -10.06 6.28
CA THR A 176 2.21 -10.48 5.45
C THR A 176 2.04 -10.02 3.99
N PRO A 177 3.09 -10.12 3.14
CA PRO A 177 3.01 -9.78 1.72
C PRO A 177 1.88 -10.49 0.97
N LEU A 178 1.51 -11.71 1.40
CA LEU A 178 0.42 -12.49 0.81
C LEU A 178 -0.93 -11.76 0.88
N PHE A 179 -1.22 -11.01 1.96
CA PHE A 179 -2.46 -10.23 2.08
C PHE A 179 -2.54 -9.14 1.00
N TYR A 180 -1.46 -8.37 0.84
CA TYR A 180 -1.42 -7.28 -0.15
C TYR A 180 -1.46 -7.81 -1.59
N ALA A 181 -0.79 -8.91 -1.89
CA ALA A 181 -0.86 -9.53 -3.21
C ALA A 181 -2.29 -9.96 -3.58
N ILE A 182 -3.10 -10.37 -2.60
CA ILE A 182 -4.52 -10.67 -2.74
C ILE A 182 -5.34 -9.39 -2.98
N GLU A 183 -5.13 -8.32 -2.20
CA GLU A 183 -5.80 -7.03 -2.41
C GLU A 183 -5.50 -6.46 -3.81
N PHE A 184 -4.31 -6.71 -4.34
CA PHE A 184 -3.89 -6.27 -5.68
C PHE A 184 -4.32 -7.25 -6.79
N ASN A 185 -4.94 -8.37 -6.42
CA ASN A 185 -5.39 -9.43 -7.33
C ASN A 185 -4.25 -9.96 -8.24
N ARG A 186 -3.04 -10.09 -7.69
CA ARG A 186 -1.82 -10.51 -8.40
C ARG A 186 -1.57 -12.01 -8.26
N LEU A 187 -2.29 -12.80 -9.06
CA LEU A 187 -2.23 -14.27 -9.01
C LEU A 187 -0.82 -14.83 -9.23
N ASP A 188 -0.03 -14.20 -10.09
CA ASP A 188 1.38 -14.52 -10.36
C ASP A 188 2.26 -14.36 -9.11
N ILE A 189 2.12 -13.23 -8.40
CA ILE A 189 2.86 -12.95 -7.17
C ILE A 189 2.35 -13.81 -6.01
N ILE A 190 1.05 -14.08 -5.93
CA ILE A 190 0.47 -15.00 -4.92
C ILE A 190 1.08 -16.39 -5.08
N LYS A 191 1.17 -16.92 -6.31
CA LYS A 191 1.82 -18.21 -6.58
C LYS A 191 3.28 -18.18 -6.16
N LEU A 192 4.03 -17.14 -6.57
CA LEU A 192 5.43 -16.97 -6.21
C LEU A 192 5.65 -16.99 -4.69
N LEU A 193 4.85 -16.24 -3.92
CA LEU A 193 4.94 -16.19 -2.46
C LEU A 193 4.64 -17.56 -1.84
N LEU A 194 3.57 -18.23 -2.28
CA LEU A 194 3.17 -19.54 -1.75
C LEU A 194 4.20 -20.63 -2.08
N ASP A 195 4.78 -20.60 -3.29
CA ASP A 195 5.82 -21.54 -3.72
C ASP A 195 7.13 -21.33 -2.93
N ASN A 196 7.34 -20.12 -2.38
CA ASN A 196 8.47 -19.80 -1.49
C ASN A 196 8.11 -19.86 0.01
N GLY A 197 7.02 -20.55 0.37
CA GLY A 197 6.71 -20.87 1.76
C GLY A 197 5.92 -19.79 2.52
N ALA A 198 5.20 -18.90 1.82
CA ALA A 198 4.26 -18.00 2.49
C ALA A 198 3.18 -18.77 3.26
N ASN A 199 2.93 -18.38 4.51
CA ASN A 199 1.95 -19.02 5.38
C ASN A 199 0.52 -18.69 4.92
N VAL A 200 -0.09 -19.66 4.23
CA VAL A 200 -1.46 -19.58 3.72
C VAL A 200 -2.52 -19.47 4.83
N ASN A 201 -2.16 -19.74 6.08
CA ASN A 201 -3.04 -19.69 7.25
C ASN A 201 -2.74 -18.53 8.20
N GLN A 202 -1.90 -17.58 7.78
CA GLN A 202 -1.60 -16.38 8.56
C GLN A 202 -2.88 -15.63 8.93
N LYS A 203 -2.89 -15.03 10.13
CA LYS A 203 -3.98 -14.24 10.65
C LYS A 203 -3.52 -12.82 10.99
N TYR A 204 -4.46 -11.89 10.97
CA TYR A 204 -4.28 -10.61 11.66
C TYR A 204 -4.07 -10.84 13.16
N ILE A 205 -3.48 -9.83 13.80
CA ILE A 205 -3.41 -9.79 15.26
C ILE A 205 -4.82 -9.86 15.87
N ASN A 206 -4.94 -10.51 17.02
CA ASN A 206 -6.19 -10.59 17.76
C ASN A 206 -6.45 -9.31 18.58
N ASN A 207 -7.63 -9.23 19.19
CA ASN A 207 -8.03 -8.07 19.99
C ASN A 207 -7.12 -7.77 21.19
N ASN A 208 -6.53 -8.79 21.83
CA ASN A 208 -5.65 -8.59 22.98
C ASN A 208 -4.29 -8.02 22.55
N GLU A 209 -3.71 -8.55 21.48
CA GLU A 209 -2.46 -8.06 20.88
C GLU A 209 -2.60 -6.61 20.42
N LYS A 210 -3.76 -6.27 19.89
CA LYS A 210 -4.13 -4.93 19.50
C LYS A 210 -4.27 -3.96 20.67
N LEU A 211 -4.93 -4.37 21.76
CA LEU A 211 -5.00 -3.57 22.98
C LEU A 211 -3.60 -3.30 23.53
N ALA A 212 -2.73 -4.31 23.52
CA ALA A 212 -1.32 -4.17 23.91
C ALA A 212 -0.55 -3.22 22.97
N LEU A 213 -0.80 -3.25 21.66
CA LEU A 213 -0.22 -2.31 20.71
C LEU A 213 -0.69 -0.88 21.04
N SER A 214 -2.00 -0.70 21.28
CA SER A 214 -2.61 0.60 21.59
C SER A 214 -2.06 1.25 22.87
N ALA A 215 -1.74 0.44 23.88
CA ALA A 215 -1.16 0.90 25.13
C ALA A 215 0.30 1.36 24.99
N ASN A 216 1.01 0.92 23.95
CA ASN A 216 2.41 1.27 23.66
C ASN A 216 2.54 2.34 22.55
N ILE A 217 1.44 2.92 22.08
CA ILE A 217 1.45 4.02 21.11
C ILE A 217 1.94 5.29 21.81
N GLY A 218 3.26 5.46 21.90
CA GLY A 218 3.88 6.73 22.24
C GLY A 218 3.78 7.75 21.10
N SER A 219 4.20 8.99 21.35
CA SER A 219 4.13 10.14 20.42
C SER A 219 4.90 9.98 19.08
N ASN A 220 5.67 8.91 18.90
CA ASN A 220 6.44 8.59 17.68
C ASN A 220 5.82 7.49 16.80
N THR A 221 4.65 6.97 17.18
CA THR A 221 3.95 5.94 16.41
C THR A 221 3.27 6.58 15.20
N PRO A 222 3.46 6.09 13.95
CA PRO A 222 2.84 6.68 12.78
C PRO A 222 1.31 6.85 12.93
N TYR A 223 0.82 8.05 12.62
CA TYR A 223 -0.56 8.51 12.86
C TYR A 223 -1.66 7.62 12.24
N PHE A 224 -1.31 6.75 11.28
CA PHE A 224 -2.25 5.81 10.65
C PHE A 224 -2.66 4.61 11.55
N ILE A 225 -2.00 4.40 12.69
CA ILE A 225 -2.32 3.33 13.64
C ILE A 225 -3.58 3.69 14.49
N THR A 226 -4.00 4.95 14.51
CA THR A 226 -4.83 5.48 15.60
C THR A 226 -6.36 5.45 15.42
N PHE A 227 -6.95 5.12 14.25
CA PHE A 227 -8.42 5.11 14.13
C PHE A 227 -9.05 3.95 13.34
N CYS A 228 -8.41 3.44 12.28
CA CYS A 228 -8.97 2.29 11.53
C CYS A 228 -8.56 0.92 12.07
N ALA A 229 -7.57 0.87 12.98
CA ALA A 229 -7.04 -0.38 13.49
C ALA A 229 -8.10 -1.22 14.24
N LEU A 230 -9.14 -0.60 14.82
CA LEU A 230 -10.06 -1.22 15.77
C LEU A 230 -11.12 -2.18 15.20
N GLU A 231 -11.29 -2.27 13.88
CA GLU A 231 -12.30 -3.15 13.25
C GLU A 231 -11.78 -4.51 12.76
N HIS A 232 -10.47 -4.74 12.83
CA HIS A 232 -9.89 -6.01 12.41
C HIS A 232 -10.02 -7.07 13.50
N THR A 233 -10.85 -8.07 13.24
CA THR A 233 -10.86 -9.39 13.90
C THR A 233 -9.62 -10.18 13.49
N SER A 234 -9.37 -11.35 14.11
CA SER A 234 -8.31 -12.31 13.75
C SER A 234 -8.49 -12.98 12.38
N LYS A 235 -8.85 -12.20 11.35
CA LYS A 235 -9.11 -12.61 9.98
C LYS A 235 -7.90 -13.33 9.40
N ASN A 236 -8.10 -14.50 8.82
CA ASN A 236 -7.04 -15.23 8.13
C ASN A 236 -6.95 -14.86 6.63
N VAL A 237 -5.90 -15.33 5.96
CA VAL A 237 -5.68 -15.11 4.52
C VAL A 237 -6.88 -15.53 3.66
N LEU A 238 -7.53 -16.67 3.95
CA LEU A 238 -8.68 -17.15 3.18
C LEU A 238 -9.91 -16.24 3.33
N MET A 239 -10.21 -15.82 4.56
CA MET A 239 -11.27 -14.85 4.85
C MET A 239 -11.00 -13.49 4.18
N HIS A 240 -9.74 -13.07 4.18
CA HIS A 240 -9.31 -11.87 3.48
C HIS A 240 -9.50 -12.00 1.96
N ALA A 241 -9.08 -13.11 1.37
CA ALA A 241 -9.30 -13.40 -0.04
C ALA A 241 -10.78 -13.48 -0.42
N ALA A 242 -11.63 -13.96 0.48
CA ALA A 242 -13.05 -14.05 0.25
C ALA A 242 -13.70 -12.66 0.06
N ALA A 243 -13.21 -11.65 0.79
CA ALA A 243 -13.67 -10.26 0.68
C ALA A 243 -13.02 -9.48 -0.47
N TYR A 244 -11.72 -9.67 -0.73
CA TYR A 244 -10.97 -8.79 -1.64
C TYR A 244 -10.53 -9.46 -2.95
N GLY A 245 -10.22 -10.75 -2.93
CA GLY A 245 -9.74 -11.51 -4.08
C GLY A 245 -10.86 -12.02 -5.01
N ASN A 246 -10.44 -12.71 -6.08
CA ASN A 246 -11.33 -13.43 -6.99
C ASN A 246 -11.44 -14.93 -6.63
N VAL A 247 -12.32 -15.66 -7.31
CA VAL A 247 -12.56 -17.08 -7.02
C VAL A 247 -11.35 -17.97 -7.32
N GLU A 248 -10.51 -17.57 -8.27
CA GLU A 248 -9.29 -18.29 -8.62
C GLU A 248 -8.26 -18.26 -7.49
N ILE A 249 -8.12 -17.11 -6.82
CA ILE A 249 -7.30 -16.97 -5.62
C ILE A 249 -7.83 -17.89 -4.51
N LEU A 250 -9.15 -17.95 -4.29
CA LEU A 250 -9.72 -18.86 -3.29
C LEU A 250 -9.38 -20.32 -3.60
N LYS A 251 -9.55 -20.75 -4.85
CA LYS A 251 -9.20 -22.11 -5.30
C LYS A 251 -7.71 -22.41 -5.07
N LEU A 252 -6.83 -21.45 -5.39
CA LEU A 252 -5.39 -21.58 -5.18
C LEU A 252 -5.02 -21.69 -3.69
N LEU A 253 -5.59 -20.83 -2.84
CA LEU A 253 -5.29 -20.86 -1.41
C LEU A 253 -5.75 -22.18 -0.78
N ILE A 254 -6.94 -22.66 -1.14
CA ILE A 254 -7.47 -23.95 -0.67
C ILE A 254 -6.59 -25.11 -1.15
N SER A 255 -6.16 -25.11 -2.41
CA SER A 255 -5.26 -26.16 -2.92
C SER A 255 -3.88 -26.15 -2.27
N LYS A 256 -3.45 -25.00 -1.72
CA LYS A 256 -2.24 -24.82 -0.93
C LYS A 256 -2.43 -25.06 0.57
N GLY A 257 -3.61 -25.54 1.01
CA GLY A 257 -3.85 -25.94 2.40
C GLY A 257 -4.43 -24.84 3.29
N ALA A 258 -5.09 -23.83 2.73
CA ALA A 258 -5.87 -22.88 3.52
C ALA A 258 -6.97 -23.60 4.32
N ASN A 259 -7.08 -23.27 5.62
CA ASN A 259 -8.10 -23.83 6.49
C ASN A 259 -9.48 -23.25 6.13
N LEU A 260 -10.25 -24.05 5.41
CA LEU A 260 -11.59 -23.74 4.92
C LEU A 260 -12.59 -23.44 6.05
N ASN A 261 -12.48 -24.13 7.19
CA ASN A 261 -13.41 -24.04 8.31
C ASN A 261 -12.95 -23.08 9.40
N ALA A 262 -11.90 -22.29 9.14
CA ALA A 262 -11.43 -21.30 10.10
C ALA A 262 -12.51 -20.24 10.34
N VAL A 263 -12.59 -19.78 11.59
CA VAL A 263 -13.38 -18.63 12.03
C VAL A 263 -12.47 -17.60 12.70
N ASP A 264 -12.87 -16.32 12.66
CA ASP A 264 -12.23 -15.26 13.43
C ASP A 264 -12.72 -15.24 14.89
N ASP A 265 -12.23 -14.28 15.68
CA ASP A 265 -12.60 -14.11 17.09
C ASP A 265 -14.10 -13.86 17.33
N LEU A 266 -14.87 -13.48 16.30
CA LEU A 266 -16.33 -13.29 16.38
C LEU A 266 -17.11 -14.49 15.80
N GLY A 267 -16.41 -15.53 15.34
CA GLY A 267 -17.00 -16.70 14.72
C GLY A 267 -17.29 -16.55 13.23
N PHE A 268 -16.87 -15.47 12.57
CA PHE A 268 -17.09 -15.29 11.13
C PHE A 268 -16.09 -16.11 10.31
N ASN A 269 -16.58 -16.82 9.30
CA ASN A 269 -15.80 -17.63 8.37
C ASN A 269 -15.60 -16.93 7.01
N ALA A 270 -14.94 -17.58 6.07
CA ALA A 270 -14.67 -17.01 4.75
C ALA A 270 -15.95 -16.67 3.95
N LEU A 271 -17.02 -17.47 4.07
CA LEU A 271 -18.29 -17.19 3.38
C LEU A 271 -18.92 -15.89 3.91
N ASP A 272 -18.87 -15.67 5.21
CA ASP A 272 -19.38 -14.45 5.85
C ASP A 272 -18.73 -13.20 5.26
N PHE A 273 -17.40 -13.21 5.15
CA PHE A 273 -16.65 -12.10 4.54
C PHE A 273 -16.95 -11.91 3.05
N ALA A 274 -17.19 -13.00 2.29
CA ALA A 274 -17.61 -12.89 0.89
C ALA A 274 -19.01 -12.25 0.76
N LEU A 275 -19.94 -12.61 1.66
CA LEU A 275 -21.29 -12.06 1.68
C LEU A 275 -21.31 -10.57 2.05
N THR A 276 -20.62 -10.18 3.13
CA THR A 276 -20.53 -8.78 3.56
C THR A 276 -19.86 -7.89 2.51
N ALA A 277 -18.88 -8.41 1.77
CA ALA A 277 -18.22 -7.70 0.68
C ALA A 277 -19.00 -7.73 -0.66
N GLY A 278 -20.16 -8.41 -0.74
CA GLY A 278 -20.94 -8.54 -1.96
C GLY A 278 -20.29 -9.38 -3.07
N LYS A 279 -19.29 -10.22 -2.74
CA LYS A 279 -18.54 -11.07 -3.69
C LYS A 279 -19.33 -12.34 -4.03
N LYS A 280 -20.35 -12.21 -4.88
CA LYS A 280 -21.28 -13.31 -5.25
C LYS A 280 -20.59 -14.58 -5.73
N GLU A 281 -19.58 -14.46 -6.59
CA GLU A 281 -18.85 -15.62 -7.13
C GLU A 281 -18.09 -16.37 -6.03
N ASN A 282 -17.37 -15.64 -5.17
CA ASN A 282 -16.68 -16.20 -4.02
C ASN A 282 -17.66 -16.89 -3.05
N ALA A 283 -18.79 -16.23 -2.76
CA ALA A 283 -19.81 -16.78 -1.88
C ALA A 283 -20.43 -18.06 -2.44
N ASN A 284 -20.73 -18.11 -3.74
CA ASN A 284 -21.28 -19.30 -4.40
C ASN A 284 -20.29 -20.46 -4.36
N TYR A 285 -19.00 -20.19 -4.63
CA TYR A 285 -17.95 -21.21 -4.56
C TYR A 285 -17.77 -21.73 -3.12
N LEU A 286 -17.73 -20.86 -2.13
CA LEU A 286 -17.60 -21.28 -0.72
C LEU A 286 -18.83 -22.07 -0.24
N LYS A 287 -20.04 -21.71 -0.68
CA LYS A 287 -21.25 -22.51 -0.45
C LYS A 287 -21.17 -23.89 -1.11
N SER A 288 -20.64 -23.98 -2.33
CA SER A 288 -20.50 -25.28 -3.00
C SER A 288 -19.46 -26.19 -2.33
N LEU A 289 -18.57 -25.64 -1.50
CA LEU A 289 -17.68 -26.38 -0.61
C LEU A 289 -18.32 -26.75 0.74
N GLY A 290 -19.59 -26.42 0.95
CA GLY A 290 -20.35 -26.77 2.16
C GLY A 290 -20.28 -25.77 3.31
N LEU A 291 -19.70 -24.58 3.11
CA LEU A 291 -19.73 -23.54 4.15
C LEU A 291 -21.15 -23.04 4.36
N LYS A 292 -21.47 -22.79 5.62
CA LYS A 292 -22.69 -22.11 6.04
C LYS A 292 -22.32 -20.73 6.58
N ALA A 293 -23.19 -19.76 6.30
CA ALA A 293 -23.03 -18.45 6.89
C ALA A 293 -23.27 -18.54 8.40
N ASN A 294 -22.55 -17.72 9.16
CA ASN A 294 -22.80 -17.57 10.59
C ASN A 294 -24.20 -16.96 10.81
N GLU A 295 -24.99 -17.53 11.71
CA GLU A 295 -26.34 -17.06 12.03
C GLU A 295 -26.35 -15.62 12.58
N ASN A 296 -25.23 -15.20 13.18
CA ASN A 296 -25.05 -13.85 13.74
C ASN A 296 -24.66 -12.79 12.70
N LEU A 297 -24.51 -13.13 11.42
CA LEU A 297 -24.15 -12.18 10.34
C LEU A 297 -25.12 -10.98 10.24
N PHE A 298 -26.35 -11.15 10.73
CA PHE A 298 -27.46 -10.20 10.54
C PHE A 298 -27.98 -9.52 11.82
N TYR A 299 -27.21 -9.48 12.93
CA TYR A 299 -27.62 -8.75 14.16
C TYR A 299 -27.70 -7.20 14.00
N GLY A 300 -27.89 -6.68 12.78
CA GLY A 300 -28.01 -5.25 12.49
C GLY A 300 -28.87 -4.87 11.28
N GLY A 301 -29.71 -5.76 10.73
CA GLY A 301 -30.74 -5.34 9.77
C GLY A 301 -31.20 -6.40 8.80
N ASN A 302 -32.45 -6.83 8.94
CA ASN A 302 -33.28 -7.09 7.78
C ASN A 302 -33.41 -5.76 7.04
N LEU A 303 -32.92 -5.68 5.80
CA LEU A 303 -33.42 -4.70 4.84
C LEU A 303 -34.74 -5.28 4.30
N GLU A 304 -35.83 -5.07 5.07
CA GLU A 304 -37.18 -4.96 4.50
C GLU A 304 -37.37 -3.53 3.96
#